data_AF-A0A350AVH3-F1
#
_entry.id   AF-A0A350AVH3-F1
#
_cell.length_a   1.000
_cell.length_b   1.000
_cell.length_c   1.000
_cell.angle_alpha   90.00
_cell.angle_beta   90.00
_cell.angle_gamma   90.00
#
_symmetry.space_group_name_H-M   'P 1'
#
loop_
_entity.id
_entity.type
_entity.pdbx_description
1 polymer ?
#
loop_
_entity_poly.entity_id
_entity_poly.type
_entity_poly.pdbx_seq_one_letter_code
_entity_poly.pdbx_strand_id
1 'polypeptide(L)'
;MEDNTNKPEPKYMPPGMYGYAVTDNSGSIVEKNGTVSNSLDQYVAYFNQLGSLLGDSLGFTSYEEMILLGKSRHALCMEIDDLHYAAIYKAKADRREMSQFIQQKGEENDVLA
;
A
#
# COMPACT_ATOMS: atom_id res chain seq x y z
N MET A 1 8.76 -13.30 36.65
CA MET A 1 9.36 -13.02 35.34
C MET A 1 8.22 -13.03 34.36
N GLU A 2 7.78 -11.88 33.87
CA GLU A 2 6.70 -11.81 32.88
C GLU A 2 7.25 -12.23 31.52
N ASP A 3 6.57 -13.22 30.93
CA ASP A 3 6.85 -13.81 29.64
C ASP A 3 6.65 -12.76 28.54
N ASN A 4 7.75 -12.29 27.95
CA ASN A 4 7.79 -11.21 26.96
C ASN A 4 7.69 -11.74 25.51
N THR A 5 7.23 -12.98 25.31
CA THR A 5 7.25 -13.67 24.01
C THR A 5 6.12 -13.31 23.05
N ASN A 6 5.24 -12.37 23.42
CA ASN A 6 4.09 -12.01 22.58
C ASN A 6 3.91 -10.51 22.36
N LYS A 7 5.03 -9.78 22.19
CA LYS A 7 4.96 -8.45 21.59
C LYS A 7 4.97 -8.64 20.08
N PRO A 8 3.92 -8.22 19.35
CA PRO A 8 3.95 -8.27 17.90
C PRO A 8 5.21 -7.53 17.45
N GLU A 9 6.05 -8.20 16.67
CA GLU A 9 7.22 -7.57 16.10
C GLU A 9 6.78 -6.28 15.41
N PRO A 10 7.51 -5.16 15.58
CA PRO A 10 7.18 -3.95 14.87
C PRO A 10 7.23 -4.27 13.38
N LYS A 11 6.06 -4.30 12.73
CA LYS A 11 5.93 -4.48 11.29
C LYS A 11 6.83 -3.43 10.62
N TYR A 12 7.94 -3.90 10.06
CA TYR A 12 8.95 -3.05 9.44
C TYR A 12 8.31 -2.12 8.41
N MET A 13 8.74 -0.86 8.38
CA MET A 13 8.38 0.10 7.34
C MET A 13 9.65 0.77 6.83
N PRO A 14 9.82 0.92 5.51
CA PRO A 14 10.97 1.61 4.93
C PRO A 14 11.14 3.04 5.46
N PRO A 15 12.37 3.55 5.58
CA PRO A 15 12.63 4.92 5.99
C PRO A 15 11.90 5.94 5.12
N GLY A 16 11.08 6.78 5.76
CA GLY A 16 10.32 7.82 5.07
C GLY A 16 8.94 7.40 4.58
N MET A 17 8.54 6.14 4.78
CA MET A 17 7.14 5.73 4.69
C MET A 17 6.37 6.28 5.90
N TYR A 18 5.19 6.86 5.64
CA TYR A 18 4.25 7.28 6.68
C TYR A 18 3.32 6.14 7.09
N GLY A 19 2.96 5.30 6.12
CA GLY A 19 2.19 4.08 6.31
C GLY A 19 1.72 3.48 5.00
N TYR A 20 1.09 2.32 5.10
CA TYR A 20 0.45 1.60 4.01
C TYR A 20 -0.91 1.04 4.43
N ALA A 21 -1.74 0.76 3.45
CA ALA A 21 -2.98 0.02 3.61
C ALA A 21 -3.16 -0.98 2.46
N VAL A 22 -3.89 -2.05 2.76
CA VAL A 22 -4.30 -3.09 1.84
C VAL A 22 -5.81 -3.15 1.86
N THR A 23 -6.44 -3.12 0.69
CA THR A 23 -7.89 -3.21 0.54
C THR A 23 -8.27 -4.31 -0.44
N ASP A 24 -9.38 -5.00 -0.16
CA ASP A 24 -9.98 -5.89 -1.15
C ASP A 24 -10.71 -5.11 -2.26
N ASN A 25 -11.28 -5.84 -3.22
CA ASN A 25 -12.06 -5.28 -4.33
C ASN A 25 -13.33 -4.52 -3.88
N SER A 26 -13.80 -4.71 -2.64
CA SER A 26 -14.91 -3.94 -2.06
C SER A 26 -14.47 -2.60 -1.44
N GLY A 27 -13.16 -2.36 -1.34
CA GLY A 27 -12.58 -1.23 -0.62
C GLY A 27 -12.50 -1.46 0.90
N SER A 28 -12.74 -2.68 1.38
CA SER A 28 -12.61 -3.02 2.80
C SER A 28 -11.15 -3.19 3.16
N ILE A 29 -10.74 -2.65 4.31
CA ILE A 29 -9.36 -2.72 4.78
C ILE A 29 -9.05 -4.14 5.26
N VAL A 30 -8.09 -4.79 4.62
CA VAL A 30 -7.52 -6.08 5.02
C VAL A 30 -6.39 -5.87 6.01
N GLU A 31 -5.50 -4.91 5.72
CA GLU A 31 -4.34 -4.61 6.55
C GLU A 31 -4.02 -3.12 6.51
N LYS A 32 -3.48 -2.60 7.62
CA LYS A 32 -2.82 -1.29 7.62
C LYS A 32 -1.69 -1.20 8.63
N ASN A 33 -0.75 -0.31 8.36
CA ASN A 33 0.32 0.07 9.29
C ASN A 33 0.69 1.55 9.10
N GLY A 34 1.11 2.20 10.19
CA GLY A 34 1.55 3.59 10.20
C GLY A 34 0.59 4.56 10.89
N THR A 35 1.01 5.82 10.97
CA THR A 35 0.33 6.91 11.71
C THR A 35 -0.66 7.68 10.85
N VAL A 36 -1.03 7.12 9.71
CA VAL A 36 -1.81 7.83 8.72
C VAL A 36 -3.26 7.88 9.19
N SER A 37 -3.81 9.08 9.32
CA SER A 37 -5.15 9.31 9.83
C SER A 37 -6.18 8.49 9.04
N ASN A 38 -7.35 8.25 9.64
CA ASN A 38 -8.52 7.55 9.07
C ASN A 38 -8.92 7.93 7.62
N SER A 39 -8.33 9.00 7.08
CA SER A 39 -8.48 9.50 5.72
C SER A 39 -7.67 8.73 4.68
N LEU A 40 -6.60 8.02 5.08
CA LEU A 40 -5.77 7.28 4.13
C LEU A 40 -6.50 6.09 3.55
N ASP A 41 -7.19 5.34 4.42
CA ASP A 41 -7.92 4.13 4.10
C ASP A 41 -8.92 4.39 2.95
N GLN A 42 -9.61 5.54 3.02
CA GLN A 42 -10.51 6.02 1.97
C GLN A 42 -9.74 6.47 0.73
N TYR A 43 -8.64 7.19 0.91
CA TYR A 43 -7.79 7.64 -0.19
C TYR A 43 -7.25 6.47 -1.02
N VAL A 44 -6.82 5.38 -0.37
CA VAL A 44 -6.32 4.16 -1.02
C VAL A 44 -7.40 3.50 -1.87
N ALA A 45 -8.59 3.28 -1.29
CA ALA A 45 -9.72 2.71 -2.05
C ALA A 45 -10.07 3.57 -3.28
N TYR A 46 -10.13 4.91 -3.12
CA TYR A 46 -10.40 5.81 -4.25
C TYR A 46 -9.28 5.83 -5.29
N PHE A 47 -8.02 5.82 -4.86
CA PHE A 47 -6.89 5.90 -5.77
C PHE A 47 -6.74 4.61 -6.58
N ASN A 48 -7.00 3.45 -5.97
CA ASN A 48 -7.04 2.18 -6.68
C ASN A 48 -8.18 2.13 -7.70
N GLN A 49 -9.41 2.52 -7.31
CA GLN A 49 -10.54 2.61 -8.24
C GLN A 49 -10.24 3.54 -9.43
N LEU A 50 -9.55 4.66 -9.18
CA LEU A 50 -9.10 5.57 -10.23
C LEU A 50 -8.06 4.89 -11.14
N GLY A 51 -7.11 4.16 -10.55
CA GLY A 51 -6.11 3.39 -11.28
C GLY A 51 -6.72 2.38 -12.23
N SER A 52 -7.65 1.55 -11.74
CA SER A 52 -8.35 0.55 -12.55
C SER A 52 -9.17 1.21 -13.65
N LEU A 53 -9.92 2.27 -13.33
CA LEU A 53 -10.71 3.01 -14.31
C LEU A 53 -9.85 3.63 -15.42
N LEU A 54 -8.70 4.21 -15.07
CA LEU A 54 -7.76 4.78 -16.03
C LEU A 54 -7.10 3.67 -16.86
N GLY A 55 -6.75 2.55 -16.23
CA GLY A 55 -6.20 1.37 -16.89
C GLY A 55 -7.16 0.85 -17.96
N ASP A 56 -8.41 0.59 -17.59
CA ASP A 56 -9.48 0.16 -18.49
C ASP A 56 -9.67 1.13 -19.66
N SER A 57 -9.69 2.44 -19.36
CA SER A 57 -9.87 3.50 -20.37
C SER A 57 -8.71 3.58 -21.37
N LEU A 58 -7.52 3.16 -20.96
CA LEU A 58 -6.32 3.10 -21.79
C LEU A 58 -6.13 1.73 -22.47
N GLY A 59 -7.02 0.76 -22.22
CA GLY A 59 -6.95 -0.59 -22.76
C GLY A 59 -5.97 -1.50 -22.04
N PHE A 60 -5.61 -1.18 -20.79
CA PHE A 60 -4.84 -2.06 -19.94
C PHE A 60 -5.76 -3.07 -19.27
N THR A 61 -5.32 -4.32 -19.15
CA THR A 61 -6.07 -5.35 -18.41
C THR A 61 -5.99 -5.10 -16.90
N SER A 62 -4.85 -4.60 -16.44
CA SER A 62 -4.57 -4.19 -15.05
C SER A 62 -3.38 -3.21 -15.05
N TYR A 63 -3.16 -2.51 -13.94
CA TYR A 63 -1.95 -1.70 -13.74
C TYR A 63 -1.03 -2.37 -12.71
N GLU A 64 0.27 -2.43 -13.00
CA GLU A 64 1.24 -2.94 -12.03
C GLU A 64 1.52 -1.89 -10.93
N GLU A 65 1.69 -0.64 -11.33
CA GLU A 65 2.10 0.44 -10.44
C GLU A 65 1.53 1.80 -10.89
N MET A 66 0.94 2.54 -9.94
CA MET A 66 0.54 3.92 -10.14
C MET A 66 1.10 4.82 -9.02
N ILE A 67 1.63 5.98 -9.39
CA ILE A 67 2.26 6.91 -8.45
C ILE A 67 1.74 8.33 -8.61
N LEU A 68 1.28 8.93 -7.51
CA LEU A 68 1.04 10.37 -7.40
C LEU A 68 2.24 11.07 -6.76
N LEU A 69 2.84 12.00 -7.50
CA LEU A 69 3.98 12.78 -7.04
C LEU A 69 3.56 14.17 -6.51
N GLY A 70 3.41 14.30 -5.20
CA GLY A 70 3.24 15.59 -4.53
C GLY A 70 4.57 16.22 -4.11
N LYS A 71 4.57 17.53 -3.85
CA LYS A 71 5.79 18.29 -3.49
C LYS A 71 6.48 17.81 -2.20
N SER A 72 5.70 17.30 -1.24
CA SER A 72 6.20 16.86 0.08
C SER A 72 5.96 15.38 0.34
N ARG A 73 4.99 14.77 -0.36
CA ARG A 73 4.57 13.39 -0.18
C ARG A 73 4.24 12.78 -1.53
N HIS A 74 4.52 11.50 -1.67
CA HIS A 74 4.07 10.69 -2.78
C HIS A 74 3.06 9.66 -2.27
N ALA A 75 2.17 9.25 -3.15
CA ALA A 75 1.33 8.07 -2.98
C ALA A 75 1.69 7.05 -4.05
N LEU A 76 1.77 5.79 -3.64
CA LEU A 76 2.00 4.63 -4.50
C LEU A 76 0.81 3.70 -4.35
N CYS A 77 0.33 3.14 -5.45
CA CYS A 77 -0.68 2.10 -5.49
C CYS A 77 -0.26 0.98 -6.44
N MET A 78 -0.53 -0.26 -6.04
CA MET A 78 -0.26 -1.48 -6.80
C MET A 78 -1.47 -2.41 -6.68
N GLU A 79 -1.83 -3.04 -7.78
CA GLU A 79 -2.78 -4.15 -7.81
C GLU A 79 -1.97 -5.45 -7.83
N ILE A 80 -2.17 -6.30 -6.83
CA ILE A 80 -1.49 -7.59 -6.71
C ILE A 80 -2.58 -8.62 -6.41
N ASP A 81 -2.84 -9.48 -7.40
CA ASP A 81 -3.98 -10.40 -7.42
C ASP A 81 -5.31 -9.66 -7.18
N ASP A 82 -6.13 -10.12 -6.22
CA ASP A 82 -7.43 -9.51 -5.88
C ASP A 82 -7.34 -8.45 -4.77
N LEU A 83 -6.12 -8.00 -4.45
CA LEU A 83 -5.84 -7.04 -3.41
C LEU A 83 -5.17 -5.79 -3.96
N HIS A 84 -5.53 -4.67 -3.36
CA HIS A 84 -4.94 -3.39 -3.71
C HIS A 84 -4.11 -2.85 -2.56
N TYR A 85 -2.87 -2.54 -2.87
CA TYR A 85 -1.90 -2.06 -1.91
C TYR A 85 -1.59 -0.61 -2.17
N ALA A 86 -1.42 0.16 -1.10
CA ALA A 86 -1.02 1.55 -1.24
C ALA A 86 -0.17 2.04 -0.10
N ALA A 87 0.76 2.94 -0.41
CA ALA A 87 1.64 3.58 0.54
C ALA A 87 1.64 5.09 0.37
N ILE A 88 1.79 5.81 1.49
CA ILE A 88 2.18 7.22 1.47
C ILE A 88 3.55 7.37 2.10
N TYR A 89 4.42 8.12 1.42
CA TYR A 89 5.81 8.30 1.81
C TYR A 89 6.30 9.72 1.50
N LYS A 90 7.42 10.10 2.12
CA LYS A 90 8.07 11.39 1.89
C LYS A 90 8.51 11.49 0.43
N ALA A 91 8.35 12.66 -0.19
CA ALA A 91 8.78 12.89 -1.57
C ALA A 91 10.28 12.64 -1.82
N LYS A 92 11.10 12.71 -0.77
CA LYS A 92 12.54 12.45 -0.80
C LYS A 92 12.94 11.00 -0.46
N ALA A 93 11.99 10.14 -0.10
CA ALA A 93 12.30 8.73 0.19
C ALA A 93 12.61 7.99 -1.12
N ASP A 94 13.37 6.89 -1.03
CA ASP A 94 13.70 6.09 -2.20
C ASP A 94 12.45 5.37 -2.70
N ARG A 95 11.97 5.79 -3.87
CA ARG A 95 10.79 5.22 -4.52
C ARG A 95 10.94 3.71 -4.74
N ARG A 96 12.12 3.24 -5.13
CA ARG A 96 12.35 1.82 -5.42
C ARG A 96 12.16 0.99 -4.15
N GLU A 97 12.67 1.47 -3.03
CA GLU A 97 12.51 0.82 -1.72
C GLU A 97 11.02 0.76 -1.31
N MET A 98 10.26 1.84 -1.53
CA MET A 98 8.82 1.85 -1.23
C MET A 98 8.04 0.84 -2.09
N SER A 99 8.40 0.74 -3.37
CA SER A 99 7.73 -0.12 -4.34
C SER A 99 8.04 -1.60 -4.06
N GLN A 100 9.30 -1.91 -3.77
CA GLN A 100 9.73 -3.25 -3.37
C GLN A 100 9.07 -3.71 -2.07
N PHE A 101 8.94 -2.81 -1.10
CA PHE A 101 8.25 -3.13 0.15
C PHE A 101 6.77 -3.50 -0.10
N ILE A 102 6.07 -2.74 -0.94
CA ILE A 102 4.67 -3.04 -1.26
C ILE A 102 4.53 -4.34 -2.06
N GLN A 103 5.41 -4.58 -3.03
CA GLN A 103 5.45 -5.84 -3.78
C GLN A 103 5.65 -7.04 -2.85
N GLN A 104 6.62 -6.96 -1.92
CA GLN A 104 6.88 -8.01 -0.95
C GLN A 104 5.66 -8.24 -0.03
N LYS A 105 4.92 -7.18 0.32
CA LYS A 105 3.66 -7.31 1.06
C LYS A 105 2.56 -8.02 0.27
N GLY A 106 2.52 -7.85 -1.04
CA GLY A 106 1.68 -8.64 -1.94
C GLY A 106 2.03 -10.12 -1.87
N GLU A 107 3.29 -10.44 -2.12
CA GLU A 107 3.81 -11.81 -2.13
C GLU A 107 3.63 -12.54 -0.79
N GLU A 108 3.74 -11.85 0.34
CA GLU A 108 3.49 -12.43 1.67
C GLU A 108 2.03 -12.85 1.90
N ASN A 109 1.07 -12.17 1.27
CA ASN A 109 -0.36 -12.50 1.40
C ASN A 109 -0.78 -13.64 0.46
N ASP A 110 -0.14 -13.77 -0.70
CA ASP A 110 -0.38 -14.87 -1.65
C ASP A 110 -0.01 -16.24 -1.05
N VAL A 111 1.02 -16.30 -0.21
CA VAL A 111 1.43 -17.54 0.50
C VAL A 111 0.40 -17.99 1.56
N LEU A 112 -0.50 -17.10 1.99
CA LEU A 112 -1.49 -17.36 3.04
C LEU A 112 -2.90 -17.66 2.50
N ALA A 113 -3.13 -17.47 1.19
CA ALA A 113 -4.39 -17.75 0.51
C ALA A 113 -4.49 -19.22 0.03
#